data_AF-A0A538MRG3-F1
#
_entry.id   AF-A0A538MRG3-F1
#
_cell.length_a   1.000
_cell.length_b   1.000
_cell.length_c   1.000
_cell.angle_alpha   90.00
_cell.angle_beta   90.00
_cell.angle_gamma   90.00
#
_symmetry.space_group_name_H-M   'P 1'
#
loop_
_entity.id
_entity.type
_entity.pdbx_description
1 polymer ?
#
loop_
_entity_poly.entity_id
_entity_poly.type
_entity_poly.pdbx_seq_one_letter_code
_entity_poly.pdbx_strand_id
1 'polypeptide(L)'
;MKTHVLGTDGIRAVVPVTWHLSHEVLSVCSSPAQVMAITNVRGPVPKRLRAGMVLILLLEDRYGRTSSFAPRTRFHVTASPGLLAGCCDIPVGPGQEFVFRDHGRNLYAFVYVRGELTSAAEAALNSLEVSAR
;
A
#
# COMPACT_ATOMS: atom_id res chain seq x y z
N MET A 1 -14.21 15.13 5.01
CA MET A 1 -13.19 15.21 3.94
C MET A 1 -13.81 14.62 2.67
N LYS A 2 -13.64 15.23 1.49
CA LYS A 2 -14.13 14.61 0.25
C LYS A 2 -13.23 13.43 -0.14
N THR A 3 -13.82 12.37 -0.68
CA THR A 3 -13.13 11.15 -1.12
C THR A 3 -13.43 10.82 -2.58
N HIS A 4 -12.61 9.96 -3.19
CA HIS A 4 -12.87 9.33 -4.49
C HIS A 4 -12.32 7.90 -4.50
N VAL A 5 -12.59 7.16 -5.58
CA VAL A 5 -12.10 5.79 -5.80
C VAL A 5 -10.89 5.79 -6.73
N LEU A 6 -9.82 5.11 -6.34
CA LEU A 6 -8.67 4.79 -7.19
C LEU A 6 -8.56 3.28 -7.36
N GLY A 7 -8.02 2.82 -8.48
CA GLY A 7 -7.77 1.39 -8.66
C GLY A 7 -7.10 1.01 -9.97
N THR A 8 -6.60 -0.21 -10.00
CA THR A 8 -5.96 -0.88 -11.14
C THR A 8 -6.02 -2.39 -10.92
N ASP A 9 -5.99 -3.19 -11.99
CA ASP A 9 -5.85 -4.65 -11.93
C ASP A 9 -6.79 -5.36 -10.94
N GLY A 10 -8.06 -4.97 -10.94
CA GLY A 10 -9.08 -5.56 -10.06
C GLY A 10 -8.93 -5.21 -8.58
N ILE A 11 -8.11 -4.22 -8.23
CA ILE A 11 -7.97 -3.68 -6.87
C ILE A 11 -8.41 -2.22 -6.87
N ARG A 12 -9.22 -1.83 -5.87
CA ARG A 12 -9.70 -0.46 -5.70
C ARG A 12 -9.62 -0.03 -4.24
N ALA A 13 -9.52 1.28 -3.99
CA ALA A 13 -9.59 1.87 -2.65
C ALA A 13 -10.32 3.22 -2.69
N VAL A 14 -10.98 3.55 -1.59
CA VAL A 14 -11.54 4.88 -1.34
C VAL A 14 -10.50 5.73 -0.61
N VAL A 15 -10.15 6.89 -1.18
CA VAL A 15 -9.07 7.75 -0.68
C VAL A 15 -9.48 9.22 -0.63
N PRO A 16 -8.80 10.07 0.15
CA PRO A 16 -8.95 11.51 0.07
C PRO A 16 -8.73 12.08 -1.33
N VAL A 17 -9.44 13.15 -1.70
CA VAL A 17 -9.34 13.75 -3.04
C VAL A 17 -7.96 14.29 -3.43
N THR A 18 -7.08 14.50 -2.46
CA THR A 18 -5.70 14.95 -2.69
C THR A 18 -4.74 13.82 -3.02
N TRP A 19 -5.17 12.56 -2.89
CA TRP A 19 -4.37 11.38 -3.16
C TRP A 19 -4.59 10.93 -4.61
N HIS A 20 -3.64 10.20 -5.17
CA HIS A 20 -3.67 9.74 -6.55
C HIS A 20 -2.85 8.46 -6.70
N LEU A 21 -3.00 7.78 -7.85
CA LEU A 21 -2.14 6.66 -8.22
C LEU A 21 -0.75 7.20 -8.58
N SER A 22 0.31 6.57 -8.04
CA SER A 22 1.65 6.74 -8.59
C SER A 22 1.79 5.87 -9.84
N HIS A 23 2.26 6.48 -10.93
CA HIS A 23 2.52 5.79 -12.20
C HIS A 23 3.94 5.23 -12.26
N GLU A 24 4.73 5.38 -11.19
CA GLU A 24 6.09 4.90 -11.12
C GLU A 24 6.15 3.43 -10.72
N VAL A 25 7.20 2.75 -11.19
CA VAL A 25 7.56 1.42 -10.68
C VAL A 25 8.42 1.63 -9.43
N LEU A 26 7.77 1.54 -8.27
CA LEU A 26 8.41 1.75 -6.96
C LEU A 26 9.04 0.47 -6.41
N SER A 27 8.67 -0.68 -6.97
CA SER A 27 9.33 -1.97 -6.71
C SER A 27 9.68 -2.64 -8.03
N VAL A 28 10.95 -2.96 -8.22
CA VAL A 28 11.47 -3.73 -9.37
C VAL A 28 11.52 -5.24 -9.12
N CYS A 29 11.04 -5.70 -7.96
CA CYS A 29 11.05 -7.13 -7.67
C CYS A 29 10.12 -7.91 -8.62
N SER A 30 10.56 -9.08 -9.10
CA SER A 30 9.75 -9.96 -9.97
C SER A 30 8.64 -10.71 -9.20
N SER A 31 8.89 -11.02 -7.92
CA SER A 31 7.87 -11.34 -6.92
C SER A 31 8.36 -10.91 -5.52
N PRO A 32 7.52 -10.25 -4.71
CA PRO A 32 6.17 -9.79 -5.07
C PRO A 32 6.24 -8.60 -6.04
N ALA A 33 5.33 -8.57 -7.02
CA ALA A 33 5.32 -7.56 -8.07
C ALA A 33 4.35 -6.43 -7.73
N GLN A 34 4.69 -5.19 -8.09
CA GLN A 34 3.79 -4.05 -7.88
C GLN A 34 2.49 -4.23 -8.66
N VAL A 35 1.36 -4.02 -7.96
CA VAL A 35 0.02 -4.01 -8.56
C VAL A 35 -0.68 -2.68 -8.35
N MET A 36 -0.41 -1.94 -7.27
CA MET A 36 -0.98 -0.61 -7.07
C MET A 36 -0.09 0.23 -6.16
N ALA A 37 0.01 1.53 -6.43
CA ALA A 37 0.66 2.49 -5.56
C ALA A 37 -0.22 3.75 -5.44
N ILE A 38 -0.58 4.15 -4.22
CA ILE A 38 -1.38 5.34 -3.92
C ILE A 38 -0.54 6.29 -3.07
N THR A 39 -0.54 7.58 -3.42
CA THR A 39 0.22 8.59 -2.67
C THR A 39 -0.47 9.95 -2.66
N ASN A 40 -0.07 10.81 -1.70
CA ASN A 40 -0.42 12.23 -1.66
C ASN A 40 0.72 13.15 -2.17
N VAL A 41 1.87 12.59 -2.56
CA VAL A 41 3.04 13.34 -3.02
C VAL A 41 2.84 13.74 -4.47
N ARG A 42 2.95 15.03 -4.80
CA ARG A 42 2.88 15.49 -6.19
C ARG A 42 4.21 15.21 -6.91
N GLY A 43 4.13 14.52 -8.06
CA GLY A 43 5.30 14.18 -8.86
C GLY A 43 5.97 12.87 -8.40
N PRO A 44 7.27 12.68 -8.70
CA PRO A 44 7.99 11.46 -8.34
C PRO A 44 8.00 11.20 -6.82
N VAL A 45 7.73 9.96 -6.42
CA VAL A 45 7.78 9.53 -5.03
C VAL A 45 9.24 9.49 -4.59
N PRO A 46 9.64 10.25 -3.55
CA PRO A 46 11.02 10.27 -3.11
C PRO A 46 11.42 8.93 -2.49
N LYS A 47 12.67 8.51 -2.72
CA LYS A 47 13.25 7.31 -2.10
C LYS A 47 13.24 7.34 -0.57
N ARG A 48 13.13 8.53 0.05
CA ARG A 48 13.00 8.70 1.50
C ARG A 48 11.76 9.52 1.86
N LEU A 49 10.77 8.87 2.46
CA LEU A 49 9.49 9.49 2.81
C LEU A 49 9.59 10.24 4.15
N ARG A 50 8.95 11.41 4.22
CA ARG A 50 8.96 12.31 5.38
C ARG A 50 7.59 12.42 6.03
N ALA A 51 7.51 13.09 7.19
CA ALA A 51 6.23 13.39 7.83
C ALA A 51 5.30 14.17 6.88
N GLY A 52 4.00 13.86 6.92
CA GLY A 52 3.01 14.43 6.00
C GLY A 52 2.97 13.80 4.60
N MET A 53 3.82 12.82 4.31
CA MET A 53 3.75 12.01 3.10
C MET A 53 3.09 10.66 3.41
N VAL A 54 2.31 10.17 2.45
CA VAL A 54 1.71 8.83 2.46
C VAL A 54 2.09 8.11 1.18
N LEU A 55 2.48 6.85 1.33
CA LEU A 55 2.54 5.89 0.23
C LEU A 55 1.91 4.59 0.71
N ILE A 56 0.87 4.13 0.00
CA ILE A 56 0.35 2.76 0.12
C ILE A 56 0.82 2.02 -1.13
N LEU A 57 1.75 1.09 -0.95
CA LEU A 57 2.29 0.24 -2.00
C LEU A 57 1.73 -1.17 -1.82
N LEU A 58 0.96 -1.63 -2.80
CA LEU A 58 0.47 -3.00 -2.88
C LEU A 58 1.31 -3.81 -3.86
N LEU A 59 1.82 -4.93 -3.38
CA LEU A 59 2.52 -5.92 -4.17
C LEU A 59 1.75 -7.26 -4.11
N GLU A 60 1.80 -8.03 -5.19
CA GLU A 60 1.16 -9.35 -5.29
C GLU A 60 2.24 -10.43 -5.48
N ASP A 61 2.18 -11.50 -4.68
CA ASP A 61 3.02 -12.68 -4.90
C ASP A 61 2.58 -13.41 -6.16
N ARG A 62 3.48 -13.50 -7.14
CA ARG A 62 3.24 -14.19 -8.42
C ARG A 62 3.58 -15.68 -8.40
N TYR A 63 4.27 -16.17 -7.36
CA TYR A 63 4.70 -17.57 -7.28
C TYR A 63 3.78 -18.45 -6.44
N GLY A 64 2.74 -17.87 -5.83
CA GLY A 64 1.57 -18.61 -5.36
C GLY A 64 1.83 -19.54 -4.17
N ARG A 65 2.77 -19.22 -3.28
CA ARG A 65 2.92 -19.99 -2.03
C ARG A 65 1.81 -19.59 -1.05
N THR A 66 0.62 -20.17 -1.24
CA THR A 66 -0.60 -19.80 -0.50
C THR A 66 -0.55 -20.07 1.00
N SER A 67 0.29 -21.01 1.47
CA SER A 67 0.30 -21.44 2.88
C SER A 67 0.82 -20.40 3.87
N SER A 68 1.47 -19.33 3.40
CA SER A 68 2.05 -18.28 4.25
C SER A 68 1.18 -17.02 4.39
N PHE A 69 0.02 -16.93 3.73
CA PHE A 69 -0.84 -15.75 3.78
C PHE A 69 -2.14 -16.04 4.53
N ALA A 70 -2.33 -15.36 5.66
CA ALA A 70 -3.58 -15.42 6.40
C ALA A 70 -4.71 -14.67 5.64
N PRO A 71 -5.97 -15.10 5.78
CA PRO A 71 -7.10 -14.33 5.27
C PRO A 71 -7.09 -12.88 5.77
N ARG A 72 -7.49 -11.94 4.90
CA ARG A 72 -7.53 -10.53 5.24
C ARG A 72 -8.41 -10.27 6.47
N THR A 73 -7.84 -9.54 7.41
CA THR A 73 -8.55 -8.95 8.55
C THR A 73 -8.55 -7.42 8.42
N ARG A 74 -9.16 -6.72 9.39
CA ARG A 74 -9.06 -5.26 9.43
C ARG A 74 -7.61 -4.86 9.69
N PHE A 75 -7.14 -3.88 8.93
CA PHE A 75 -5.81 -3.31 9.10
C PHE A 75 -5.82 -2.31 10.25
N HIS A 76 -4.74 -2.31 11.03
CA HIS A 76 -4.49 -1.29 12.03
C HIS A 76 -3.11 -0.67 11.78
N VAL A 77 -3.09 0.62 11.46
CA VAL A 77 -1.86 1.38 11.19
C VAL A 77 -1.49 2.12 12.46
N THR A 78 -0.32 1.79 13.01
CA THR A 78 0.15 2.41 14.25
C THR A 78 0.56 3.87 14.03
N ALA A 79 0.32 4.74 15.03
CA ALA A 79 0.70 6.15 14.97
C ALA A 79 2.22 6.40 15.01
N SER A 80 2.96 5.43 15.53
CA SER A 80 4.43 5.42 15.62
C SER A 80 4.99 4.21 14.89
N PRO A 81 4.84 4.15 13.56
CA PRO A 81 5.30 3.00 12.80
C PRO A 81 6.82 2.90 12.82
N GLY A 82 7.32 1.67 12.71
CA GLY A 82 8.76 1.38 12.61
C GLY A 82 9.35 1.94 11.32
N LEU A 83 10.67 1.88 11.19
CA LEU A 83 11.33 2.18 9.93
C LEU A 83 11.15 0.98 8.98
N LEU A 84 10.42 1.17 7.89
CA LEU A 84 10.39 0.21 6.81
C LEU A 84 11.49 0.51 5.80
N ALA A 85 12.23 -0.54 5.48
CA ALA A 85 13.01 -0.66 4.26
C ALA A 85 12.55 -1.97 3.60
N GLY A 86 12.07 -1.88 2.36
CA GLY A 86 11.69 -3.07 1.59
C GLY A 86 12.91 -3.71 0.92
N CYS A 87 12.71 -4.87 0.31
CA CYS A 87 13.67 -5.43 -0.64
C CYS A 87 13.69 -4.59 -1.94
N CYS A 88 14.74 -4.76 -2.75
CA CYS A 88 14.91 -4.03 -4.02
C CYS A 88 14.98 -2.50 -3.83
N ASP A 89 14.13 -1.77 -4.55
CA ASP A 89 14.14 -0.30 -4.73
C ASP A 89 13.02 0.43 -3.98
N ILE A 90 12.32 -0.29 -3.10
CA ILE A 90 11.17 0.23 -2.36
C ILE A 90 11.64 1.41 -1.49
N PRO A 91 10.88 2.53 -1.44
CA PRO A 91 11.23 3.66 -0.58
C PRO A 91 11.46 3.29 0.88
N VAL A 92 12.26 4.11 1.56
CA VAL A 92 12.56 3.97 2.99
C VAL A 92 11.84 5.05 3.78
N GLY A 93 11.21 4.68 4.89
CA GLY A 93 10.53 5.64 5.76
C GLY A 93 9.75 5.00 6.89
N PRO A 94 9.16 5.80 7.78
CA PRO A 94 8.24 5.29 8.79
C PRO A 94 7.06 4.60 8.12
N GLY A 95 6.79 3.36 8.47
CA GLY A 95 5.70 2.61 7.88
C GLY A 95 5.45 1.24 8.51
N GLN A 96 4.46 0.53 7.96
CA GLN A 96 4.03 -0.77 8.43
C GLN A 96 3.71 -1.70 7.26
N GLU A 97 4.09 -2.97 7.42
CA GLU A 97 3.81 -4.04 6.46
C GLU A 97 2.59 -4.83 6.91
N PHE A 98 1.75 -5.21 5.96
CA PHE A 98 0.66 -6.15 6.15
C PHE A 98 0.72 -7.23 5.08
N VAL A 99 0.61 -8.50 5.49
CA VAL A 99 0.62 -9.67 4.61
C VAL A 99 -0.73 -10.34 4.72
N PHE A 100 -1.46 -10.47 3.61
CA PHE A 100 -2.84 -10.98 3.65
C PHE A 100 -3.28 -11.62 2.33
N ARG A 101 -4.27 -12.50 2.43
CA ARG A 101 -4.96 -13.11 1.29
C ARG A 101 -6.37 -12.56 1.16
N ASP A 102 -6.74 -12.15 -0.05
CA ASP A 102 -8.08 -11.63 -0.35
C ASP A 102 -8.54 -12.08 -1.75
N HIS A 103 -9.75 -12.62 -1.86
CA HIS A 103 -10.33 -13.15 -3.11
C HIS A 103 -9.35 -14.01 -3.95
N GLY A 104 -8.59 -14.87 -3.28
CA GLY A 104 -7.63 -15.77 -3.92
C GLY A 104 -6.25 -15.18 -4.23
N ARG A 105 -6.04 -13.88 -3.99
CA ARG A 105 -4.78 -13.16 -4.26
C ARG A 105 -3.95 -13.02 -2.98
N ASN A 106 -2.64 -13.24 -3.09
CA ASN A 106 -1.68 -13.11 -1.99
C ASN A 106 -1.01 -11.74 -2.08
N LEU A 107 -1.27 -10.85 -1.12
CA LEU A 107 -0.92 -9.44 -1.18
C LEU A 107 -0.05 -9.01 0.00
N TYR A 108 0.87 -8.11 -0.31
CA TYR A 108 1.62 -7.30 0.64
C TYR A 108 1.15 -5.86 0.53
N ALA A 109 0.81 -5.22 1.65
CA ALA A 109 0.61 -3.79 1.72
C ALA A 109 1.71 -3.15 2.57
N PHE A 110 2.52 -2.30 1.95
CA PHE A 110 3.48 -1.45 2.64
C PHE A 110 2.90 -0.05 2.75
N VAL A 111 2.72 0.43 3.97
CA VAL A 111 2.07 1.72 4.24
C VAL A 111 3.07 2.61 4.93
N TYR A 112 3.61 3.55 4.18
CA TYR A 112 4.51 4.57 4.68
C TYR A 112 3.71 5.78 5.10
N VAL A 113 3.73 6.09 6.39
CA VAL A 113 2.98 7.21 6.96
C VAL A 113 3.60 7.58 8.31
N ARG A 114 3.48 8.84 8.70
CA ARG A 114 3.81 9.30 10.05
C ARG A 114 2.90 10.46 10.45
N GLY A 115 2.36 10.41 11.67
CA GLY A 115 1.59 11.49 12.26
C GLY A 115 0.13 11.52 11.78
N GLU A 116 -0.36 12.72 11.46
CA GLU A 116 -1.81 13.01 11.32
C GLU A 116 -2.52 12.25 10.19
N LEU A 117 -1.77 11.73 9.21
CA LEU A 117 -2.35 10.99 8.08
C LEU A 117 -2.58 9.50 8.36
N THR A 118 -2.19 9.01 9.56
CA THR A 118 -2.29 7.59 9.93
C THR A 118 -3.73 7.07 9.81
N SER A 119 -4.71 7.78 10.35
CA SER A 119 -6.12 7.36 10.29
C SER A 119 -6.67 7.37 8.86
N ALA A 120 -6.21 8.30 8.01
CA ALA A 120 -6.61 8.33 6.59
C ALA A 120 -5.99 7.15 5.81
N ALA A 121 -4.74 6.79 6.11
CA ALA A 121 -4.07 5.64 5.50
C ALA A 121 -4.73 4.32 5.94
N GLU A 122 -5.08 4.19 7.23
CA GLU A 122 -5.83 3.05 7.75
C GLU A 122 -7.21 2.94 7.09
N ALA A 123 -7.95 4.04 6.94
CA ALA A 123 -9.24 4.06 6.26
C ALA A 123 -9.12 3.64 4.79
N ALA A 124 -8.12 4.14 4.07
CA ALA A 124 -7.85 3.75 2.69
C ALA A 124 -7.55 2.25 2.55
N LEU A 125 -6.67 1.70 3.41
CA LEU A 125 -6.39 0.26 3.44
C LEU A 125 -7.63 -0.58 3.75
N ASN A 126 -8.41 -0.18 4.75
CA ASN A 126 -9.61 -0.93 5.12
C ASN A 126 -10.72 -0.83 4.06
N SER A 127 -10.69 0.19 3.20
CA SER A 127 -11.59 0.31 2.05
C SER A 127 -11.17 -0.50 0.82
N LEU A 128 -10.04 -1.22 0.86
CA LEU A 128 -9.58 -2.00 -0.28
C LEU A 128 -10.67 -2.98 -0.72
N GLU A 129 -10.98 -2.98 -2.01
CA GLU A 129 -11.81 -3.97 -2.70
C GLU A 129 -10.90 -4.76 -3.64
N VAL A 130 -10.89 -6.08 -3.49
CA VAL A 130 -10.06 -6.99 -4.28
C VAL A 130 -10.97 -7.94 -5.04
N SER A 131 -10.89 -7.93 -6.36
CA SER A 131 -11.57 -8.89 -7.23
C SER A 131 -10.68 -10.10 -7.49
N ALA A 132 -11.31 -11.26 -7.70
CA ALA A 132 -10.63 -12.41 -8.28
C ALA A 132 -10.12 -12.07 -9.71
N ARG A 133 -9.06 -12.73 -10.13
CA ARG A 133 -8.54 -12.63 -11.51
C ARG A 133 -9.41 -13.46 -12.46
#